data_AF-A0A6Q2Z408-F1
#
_entry.id   AF-A0A6Q2Z408-F1
#
_cell.length_a   1.000
_cell.length_b   1.000
_cell.length_c   1.000
_cell.angle_alpha   90.00
_cell.angle_beta   90.00
_cell.angle_gamma   90.00
#
_symmetry.space_group_name_H-M   'P 1'
#
loop_
_entity.id
_entity.type
_entity.pdbx_description
1 polymer ?
#
loop_
_entity_poly.entity_id
_entity_poly.type
_entity_poly.pdbx_seq_one_letter_code
_entity_poly.pdbx_strand_id
1 'polypeptide(L)'
;MDASSDKIQRYENLKKDFEKGLLSKRGFDSKVIALLEEKDQAEELTRDDVIKFLFEKGYTQKEMAGILHITDRQIRKHLQRLELRRRRDDRPFEAILAAVQKELKNWPETKGIRAMHRRVRDGVGVRPCYREDVHAIMRVLDASGLEKRRPGRCHIPRRQYNAKGPNYVWHIDGNDKLRFYGIWLHLCIDGYSRRVIWLHAGTSNRKPEFVGKYFLDATIKEHGCPNLVRSDRGTENSVVAVIQIAFRSRATDSLSGDKSFRYGKSVHNQRAEAFNSVLKRSWIFHWQSYFESMQVTDLLDISNPIHM
;
A
#
# COMPACT_ATOMS: atom_id res chain seq x y z
N MET A 1 -8.24 32.19 41.76
CA MET A 1 -7.92 30.83 41.29
C MET A 1 -6.83 30.98 40.24
N ASP A 2 -5.70 30.35 40.50
CA ASP A 2 -4.41 30.66 39.90
C ASP A 2 -4.32 30.12 38.45
N ALA A 3 -4.01 30.98 37.48
CA ALA A 3 -3.95 30.65 36.05
C ALA A 3 -2.82 29.65 35.70
N SER A 4 -1.91 29.41 36.65
CA SER A 4 -0.88 28.38 36.57
C SER A 4 -1.45 26.96 36.73
N SER A 5 -2.46 26.79 37.59
CA SER A 5 -3.08 25.48 37.87
C SER A 5 -3.87 24.91 36.68
N ASP A 6 -4.51 25.78 35.89
CA ASP A 6 -5.32 25.39 34.72
C ASP A 6 -4.45 24.91 33.53
N LYS A 7 -3.18 25.34 33.46
CA LYS A 7 -2.24 24.92 32.41
C LYS A 7 -1.62 23.55 32.70
N ILE A 8 -1.27 23.28 33.95
CA ILE A 8 -0.76 21.98 34.41
C ILE A 8 -1.85 20.92 34.23
N GLN A 9 -3.11 21.25 34.56
CA GLN A 9 -4.24 20.35 34.37
C GLN A 9 -4.49 20.02 32.88
N ARG A 10 -4.27 20.97 31.97
CA ARG A 10 -4.37 20.74 30.51
C ARG A 10 -3.26 19.84 29.98
N TYR A 11 -2.04 19.96 30.52
CA TYR A 11 -0.92 19.07 30.19
C TYR A 11 -1.19 17.63 30.64
N GLU A 12 -1.65 17.44 31.88
CA GLU A 12 -2.01 16.13 32.42
C GLU A 12 -3.15 15.45 31.64
N ASN A 13 -4.12 16.24 31.16
CA ASN A 13 -5.21 15.73 30.33
C ASN A 13 -4.73 15.29 28.93
N LEU A 14 -3.84 16.07 28.30
CA LEU A 14 -3.22 15.71 27.00
C LEU A 14 -2.37 14.44 27.10
N LYS A 15 -1.64 14.29 28.21
CA LYS A 15 -0.86 13.08 28.52
C LYS A 15 -1.76 11.85 28.70
N LYS A 16 -2.88 11.99 29.42
CA LYS A 16 -3.90 10.93 29.58
C LYS A 16 -4.57 10.53 28.27
N ASP A 17 -4.86 11.48 27.38
CA ASP A 17 -5.50 11.21 26.10
C ASP A 17 -4.54 10.51 25.12
N PHE A 18 -3.24 10.78 25.25
CA PHE A 18 -2.18 10.05 24.54
C PHE A 18 -2.03 8.60 25.04
N GLU A 19 -1.98 8.38 26.36
CA GLU A 19 -1.90 7.04 26.97
C GLU A 19 -3.09 6.15 26.60
N LYS A 20 -4.26 6.75 26.36
CA LYS A 20 -5.49 6.07 25.91
C LYS A 20 -5.54 5.78 24.40
N GLY A 21 -4.52 6.15 23.64
CA GLY A 21 -4.42 5.83 22.21
C GLY A 21 -5.42 6.58 21.31
N LEU A 22 -6.00 7.69 21.79
CA LEU A 22 -6.95 8.54 21.04
C LEU A 22 -6.27 9.42 20.00
N LEU A 23 -4.92 9.50 20.00
CA LEU A 23 -4.11 10.19 19.00
C LEU A 23 -3.34 9.17 18.13
N SER A 24 -3.49 9.32 16.81
CA SER A 24 -2.97 8.38 15.80
C SER A 24 -1.45 8.15 15.89
N LYS A 25 -1.04 6.88 15.95
CA LYS A 25 0.32 6.32 16.07
C LYS A 25 1.35 6.68 14.96
N ARG A 26 1.16 7.74 14.17
CA ARG A 26 2.17 8.19 13.18
C ARG A 26 2.78 9.53 13.57
N GLY A 27 3.84 9.45 14.37
CA GLY A 27 4.86 10.48 14.47
C GLY A 27 4.65 11.54 15.54
N PHE A 28 3.67 11.37 16.43
CA PHE A 28 3.64 12.07 17.70
C PHE A 28 4.50 11.30 18.72
N ASP A 29 5.30 12.04 19.46
CA ASP A 29 5.71 11.77 20.85
C ASP A 29 7.14 11.40 21.25
N SER A 30 7.93 10.55 20.61
CA SER A 30 9.23 10.22 21.26
C SER A 30 10.23 11.39 21.30
N LYS A 31 10.20 12.28 20.30
CA LYS A 31 11.13 13.42 20.19
C LYS A 31 10.58 14.74 20.72
N VAL A 32 9.26 14.87 20.80
CA VAL A 32 8.61 16.06 21.36
C VAL A 32 8.59 15.96 22.88
N ILE A 33 8.29 14.77 23.42
CA ILE A 33 8.41 14.49 24.86
C ILE A 33 9.88 14.63 25.32
N ALA A 34 10.85 14.04 24.60
CA ALA A 34 12.26 14.16 24.96
C ALA A 34 12.81 15.61 24.98
N LEU A 35 12.30 16.48 24.10
CA LEU A 35 12.68 17.91 24.06
C LEU A 35 11.96 18.75 25.12
N LEU A 36 10.76 18.34 25.53
CA LEU A 36 10.04 18.95 26.65
C LEU A 36 10.68 18.54 27.99
N GLU A 37 11.22 17.32 28.09
CA GLU A 37 11.97 16.84 29.27
C GLU A 37 13.38 17.45 29.35
N GLU A 38 14.09 17.66 28.23
CA GLU A 38 15.43 18.31 28.24
C GLU A 38 15.38 19.81 28.61
N LYS A 39 14.25 20.49 28.41
CA LYS A 39 14.12 21.94 28.65
C LYS A 39 13.47 22.30 30.00
N ASP A 40 13.16 21.31 30.82
CA ASP A 40 12.60 21.51 32.18
C ASP A 40 13.64 22.06 33.18
N GLN A 41 14.89 22.30 32.73
CA GLN A 41 15.89 23.08 33.45
C GLN A 41 16.00 24.49 32.84
N ALA A 42 15.05 25.37 33.22
CA ALA A 42 15.29 26.78 33.62
C ALA A 42 14.43 27.92 33.01
N GLU A 43 13.55 27.74 32.01
CA GLU A 43 12.70 28.87 31.53
C GLU A 43 11.28 28.43 31.12
N GLU A 44 10.28 29.23 31.52
CA GLU A 44 8.86 29.02 31.23
C GLU A 44 8.61 29.04 29.72
N LEU A 45 8.42 27.86 29.08
CA LEU A 45 8.29 27.74 27.63
C LEU A 45 7.03 28.49 27.14
N THR A 46 7.23 29.59 26.42
CA THR A 46 6.09 30.43 26.02
C THR A 46 5.32 29.80 24.85
N ARG A 47 4.05 30.19 24.69
CA ARG A 47 3.23 29.75 23.55
C ARG A 47 3.87 30.08 22.20
N ASP A 48 4.61 31.19 22.11
CA ASP A 48 5.29 31.57 20.88
C ASP A 48 6.48 30.64 20.55
N ASP A 49 7.14 30.10 21.56
CA ASP A 49 8.26 29.15 21.38
C ASP A 49 7.76 27.81 20.85
N VAL A 50 6.62 27.34 21.35
CA VAL A 50 5.94 26.14 20.81
C VAL A 50 5.47 26.40 19.37
N ILE A 51 4.92 27.59 19.09
CA ILE A 51 4.51 27.97 17.72
C ILE A 51 5.71 28.01 16.78
N LYS A 52 6.84 28.60 17.18
CA LYS A 52 8.09 28.60 16.41
C LYS A 52 8.57 27.18 16.13
N PHE A 53 8.61 26.34 17.16
CA PHE A 53 9.03 24.95 17.03
C PHE A 53 8.14 24.16 16.05
N LEU A 54 6.82 24.20 16.23
CA LEU A 54 5.88 23.53 15.32
C LEU A 54 5.98 24.08 13.90
N PHE A 55 6.17 25.40 13.77
CA PHE A 55 6.39 26.03 12.47
C PHE A 55 7.68 25.50 11.82
N GLU A 56 8.81 25.49 12.52
CA GLU A 56 10.08 24.95 12.03
C GLU A 56 9.98 23.48 11.65
N LYS A 57 9.25 22.66 12.42
CA LYS A 57 9.02 21.23 12.12
C LYS A 57 8.10 20.99 10.92
N GLY A 58 7.40 22.01 10.44
CA GLY A 58 6.66 21.95 9.17
C GLY A 58 5.17 21.69 9.30
N TYR A 59 4.63 21.75 10.52
CA TYR A 59 3.19 21.58 10.77
C TYR A 59 2.39 22.68 10.06
N THR A 60 1.28 22.31 9.45
CA THR A 60 0.34 23.24 8.83
C THR A 60 -0.35 24.08 9.90
N GLN A 61 -0.90 25.24 9.52
CA GLN A 61 -1.62 26.11 10.45
C GLN A 61 -2.79 25.39 11.13
N LYS A 62 -3.49 24.51 10.40
CA LYS A 62 -4.57 23.67 10.95
C LYS A 62 -4.07 22.65 11.97
N GLU A 63 -2.93 22.00 11.71
CA GLU A 63 -2.34 21.06 12.66
C GLU A 63 -1.85 21.79 13.91
N MET A 64 -1.19 22.94 13.76
CA MET A 64 -0.76 23.77 14.88
C MET A 64 -1.95 24.26 15.72
N ALA A 65 -3.03 24.69 15.06
CA ALA A 65 -4.29 25.08 15.70
C ALA A 65 -4.90 23.92 16.50
N GLY A 66 -4.90 22.72 15.93
CA GLY A 66 -5.35 21.50 16.60
C GLY A 66 -4.51 21.14 17.83
N ILE A 67 -3.18 21.19 17.71
CA ILE A 67 -2.23 20.86 18.80
C ILE A 67 -2.34 21.88 19.95
N LEU A 68 -2.47 23.17 19.62
CA LEU A 68 -2.51 24.24 20.61
C LEU A 68 -3.93 24.57 21.10
N HIS A 69 -4.95 23.87 20.59
CA HIS A 69 -6.36 24.12 20.85
C HIS A 69 -6.77 25.60 20.69
N ILE A 70 -6.24 26.25 19.65
CA ILE A 70 -6.56 27.63 19.31
C ILE A 70 -7.08 27.72 17.88
N THR A 71 -7.76 28.82 17.58
CA THR A 71 -8.33 29.03 16.24
C THR A 71 -7.23 29.28 15.20
N ASP A 72 -7.48 28.89 13.94
CA ASP A 72 -6.58 29.20 12.80
C ASP A 72 -6.27 30.70 12.69
N ARG A 73 -7.27 31.55 13.03
CA ARG A 73 -7.11 33.01 13.09
C ARG A 73 -6.07 33.45 14.13
N GLN A 74 -6.05 32.82 15.31
CA GLN A 74 -5.06 33.11 16.35
C GLN A 74 -3.67 32.67 15.91
N ILE A 75 -3.51 31.46 15.36
CA ILE A 75 -2.24 30.99 14.78
C ILE A 75 -1.74 31.98 13.73
N ARG A 76 -2.62 32.45 12.83
CA ARG A 76 -2.24 33.43 11.80
C ARG A 76 -1.73 34.74 12.38
N LYS A 77 -2.36 35.26 13.45
CA LYS A 77 -1.88 36.45 14.17
C LYS A 77 -0.51 36.22 14.82
N HIS A 78 -0.32 35.08 15.47
CA HIS A 78 0.98 34.71 16.07
C HIS A 78 2.07 34.60 15.00
N LEU A 79 1.81 33.92 13.88
CA LEU A 79 2.76 33.79 12.78
C LEU A 79 3.10 35.14 12.12
N GLN A 80 2.12 36.05 11.99
CA GLN A 80 2.37 37.41 11.51
C GLN A 80 3.26 38.20 12.46
N ARG A 81 2.94 38.17 13.76
CA ARG A 81 3.71 38.87 14.81
C ARG A 81 5.14 38.36 14.94
N LEU A 82 5.33 37.05 14.76
CA LEU A 82 6.64 36.39 14.79
C LEU A 82 7.37 36.41 13.44
N GLU A 83 6.78 37.06 12.42
CA GLU A 83 7.32 37.14 11.05
C GLU A 83 7.62 35.77 10.40
N LEU A 84 6.89 34.73 10.82
CA LEU A 84 7.06 33.36 10.35
C LEU A 84 6.25 33.11 9.08
N ARG A 85 6.91 33.25 7.92
CA ARG A 85 6.31 33.01 6.60
C ARG A 85 6.84 31.72 5.95
N ARG A 86 5.92 30.89 5.45
CA ARG A 86 6.24 29.61 4.77
C ARG A 86 6.85 29.82 3.38
N ARG A 87 6.36 30.85 2.68
CA ARG A 87 6.92 31.36 1.43
C ARG A 87 7.57 32.69 1.75
N ARG A 88 8.84 32.80 1.41
CA ARG A 88 9.60 34.05 1.47
C ARG A 88 10.21 34.34 0.09
N ASP A 89 10.40 35.62 -0.20
CA ASP A 89 10.98 36.07 -1.47
C ASP A 89 12.50 35.84 -1.50
N ASP A 90 13.15 35.83 -0.33
CA ASP A 90 14.53 35.35 -0.11
C ASP A 90 14.57 33.82 -0.17
N ARG A 91 14.65 33.26 -1.38
CA ARG A 91 14.82 31.82 -1.56
C ARG A 91 16.25 31.41 -1.19
N PRO A 92 16.46 30.43 -0.31
CA PRO A 92 17.80 29.93 0.04
C PRO A 92 18.32 28.98 -1.04
N PHE A 93 18.38 29.44 -2.29
CA PHE A 93 18.71 28.62 -3.45
C PHE A 93 20.10 27.98 -3.32
N GLU A 94 21.09 28.73 -2.85
CA GLU A 94 22.46 28.23 -2.64
C GLU A 94 22.52 27.12 -1.58
N ALA A 95 21.78 27.26 -0.47
CA ALA A 95 21.71 26.24 0.56
C ALA A 95 21.04 24.96 0.05
N ILE A 96 19.99 25.08 -0.78
CA ILE A 96 19.34 23.94 -1.43
C ILE A 96 20.31 23.29 -2.44
N LEU A 97 21.03 24.08 -3.23
CA LEU A 97 22.02 23.59 -4.18
C LEU A 97 23.11 22.78 -3.49
N ALA A 98 23.72 23.33 -2.44
CA ALA A 98 24.76 22.65 -1.67
C ALA A 98 24.24 21.34 -1.05
N ALA A 99 23.02 21.34 -0.50
CA ALA A 99 22.40 20.15 0.06
C ALA A 99 22.10 19.09 -0.99
N VAL A 100 21.56 19.47 -2.16
CA VAL A 100 21.30 18.54 -3.26
C VAL A 100 22.61 17.98 -3.79
N GLN A 101 23.64 18.79 -4.03
CA GLN A 101 24.96 18.33 -4.49
C GLN A 101 25.58 17.32 -3.53
N LYS A 102 25.48 17.57 -2.22
CA LYS A 102 25.98 16.66 -1.18
C LYS A 102 25.24 15.32 -1.21
N GLU A 103 23.91 15.34 -1.25
CA GLU A 103 23.09 14.13 -1.24
C GLU A 103 23.19 13.36 -2.56
N LEU A 104 23.37 14.05 -3.69
CA LEU A 104 23.43 13.45 -5.02
C LEU A 104 24.60 12.46 -5.16
N LYS A 105 25.73 12.70 -4.48
CA LYS A 105 26.91 11.82 -4.49
C LYS A 105 26.59 10.37 -4.12
N ASN A 106 25.63 10.17 -3.20
CA ASN A 106 25.23 8.85 -2.71
C ASN A 106 23.74 8.57 -2.99
N TRP A 107 23.16 9.25 -3.98
CA TRP A 107 21.72 9.19 -4.19
C TRP A 107 21.31 7.95 -5.00
N PRO A 108 20.35 7.13 -4.54
CA PRO A 108 19.91 5.96 -5.28
C PRO A 108 19.25 6.32 -6.62
N GLU A 109 19.64 5.63 -7.69
CA GLU A 109 19.03 5.79 -9.02
C GLU A 109 17.50 5.52 -9.03
N THR A 110 16.98 4.86 -8.01
CA THR A 110 15.54 4.55 -7.87
C THR A 110 14.72 5.68 -7.24
N LYS A 111 15.35 6.67 -6.59
CA LYS A 111 14.66 7.73 -5.84
C LYS A 111 14.58 9.02 -6.65
N GLY A 112 13.36 9.52 -6.86
CA GLY A 112 13.10 10.73 -7.65
C GLY A 112 13.07 12.04 -6.85
N ILE A 113 12.73 13.13 -7.54
CA ILE A 113 12.72 14.52 -7.03
C ILE A 113 11.95 14.68 -5.72
N ARG A 114 10.82 13.98 -5.54
CA ARG A 114 10.03 14.07 -4.30
C ARG A 114 10.79 13.53 -3.08
N ALA A 115 11.57 12.47 -3.29
CA ALA A 115 12.40 11.90 -2.22
C ALA A 115 13.60 12.80 -1.92
N MET A 116 14.22 13.40 -2.96
CA MET A 116 15.32 14.36 -2.78
C MET A 116 14.85 15.61 -2.02
N HIS A 117 13.71 16.17 -2.42
CA HIS A 117 13.09 17.32 -1.72
C HIS A 117 12.85 17.02 -0.24
N ARG A 118 12.28 15.84 0.07
CA ARG A 118 12.08 15.40 1.46
C ARG A 118 13.41 15.24 2.20
N ARG A 119 14.44 14.67 1.57
CA ARG A 119 15.76 14.49 2.18
C ARG A 119 16.41 15.83 2.51
N VAL A 120 16.39 16.78 1.59
CA VAL A 120 16.94 18.13 1.80
C VAL A 120 16.18 18.87 2.90
N ARG A 121 14.84 18.80 2.89
CA ARG A 121 13.98 19.51 3.86
C ARG A 121 14.00 18.90 5.26
N ASP A 122 13.90 17.58 5.37
CA ASP A 122 13.70 16.88 6.64
C ASP A 122 14.98 16.24 7.16
N GLY A 123 15.84 15.77 6.26
CA GLY A 123 17.07 15.07 6.60
C GLY A 123 18.26 16.00 6.80
N VAL A 124 18.46 16.93 5.87
CA VAL A 124 19.51 17.97 5.97
C VAL A 124 19.02 19.17 6.77
N GLY A 125 17.71 19.42 6.78
CA GLY A 125 17.09 20.48 7.57
C GLY A 125 17.03 21.84 6.88
N VAL A 126 17.28 21.92 5.56
CA VAL A 126 17.20 23.19 4.82
C VAL A 126 15.74 23.63 4.76
N ARG A 127 15.42 24.77 5.39
CA ARG A 127 14.08 25.34 5.43
C ARG A 127 14.18 26.87 5.30
N PRO A 128 13.38 27.51 4.42
CA PRO A 128 12.40 26.91 3.51
C PRO A 128 13.04 26.12 2.36
N CYS A 129 12.46 24.98 1.97
CA CYS A 129 12.93 24.17 0.85
C CYS A 129 11.82 24.02 -0.19
N TYR A 130 12.00 24.66 -1.33
CA TYR A 130 11.05 24.67 -2.43
C TYR A 130 11.28 23.48 -3.35
N ARG A 131 10.19 22.82 -3.73
CA ARG A 131 10.26 21.64 -4.61
C ARG A 131 10.68 22.05 -6.02
N GLU A 132 10.28 23.23 -6.45
CA GLU A 132 10.61 23.82 -7.75
C GLU A 132 12.13 24.02 -7.88
N ASP A 133 12.76 24.55 -6.84
CA ASP A 133 14.21 24.79 -6.81
C ASP A 133 14.99 23.47 -6.82
N VAL A 134 14.61 22.50 -5.97
CA VAL A 134 15.18 21.14 -5.99
C VAL A 134 15.02 20.50 -7.38
N HIS A 135 13.86 20.69 -8.01
CA HIS A 135 13.60 20.17 -9.35
C HIS A 135 14.47 20.86 -10.42
N ALA A 136 14.67 22.17 -10.33
CA ALA A 136 15.54 22.92 -11.25
C ALA A 136 16.99 22.44 -11.10
N ILE A 137 17.47 22.32 -9.87
CA ILE A 137 18.82 21.85 -9.56
C ILE A 137 19.02 20.41 -10.05
N MET A 138 18.11 19.48 -9.75
CA MET A 138 18.22 18.09 -10.23
C MET A 138 18.12 17.99 -11.76
N ARG A 139 17.41 18.90 -12.43
CA ARG A 139 17.38 18.95 -13.90
C ARG A 139 18.75 19.26 -14.49
N VAL A 140 19.56 20.05 -13.80
CA VAL A 140 20.92 20.40 -14.23
C VAL A 140 21.91 19.31 -13.81
N LEU A 141 21.84 18.84 -12.55
CA LEU A 141 22.84 17.93 -11.98
C LEU A 141 22.60 16.44 -12.27
N ASP A 142 21.36 16.01 -12.48
CA ASP A 142 20.97 14.61 -12.71
C ASP A 142 19.97 14.49 -13.87
N ALA A 143 20.26 15.17 -14.98
CA ALA A 143 19.44 15.14 -16.18
C ALA A 143 19.23 13.70 -16.70
N SER A 144 20.29 12.88 -16.69
CA SER A 144 20.25 11.49 -17.16
C SER A 144 19.41 10.59 -16.26
N GLY A 145 19.51 10.73 -14.93
CA GLY A 145 18.67 10.00 -13.99
C GLY A 145 17.21 10.42 -14.10
N LEU A 146 16.92 11.70 -14.29
CA LEU A 146 15.55 12.17 -14.52
C LEU A 146 14.97 11.64 -15.83
N GLU A 147 15.76 11.64 -16.90
CA GLU A 147 15.33 11.15 -18.20
C GLU A 147 15.07 9.63 -18.16
N LYS A 148 15.94 8.83 -17.50
CA LYS A 148 15.67 7.40 -17.24
C LYS A 148 14.33 7.16 -16.54
N ARG A 149 13.89 8.10 -15.69
CA ARG A 149 12.65 8.03 -14.89
C ARG A 149 11.47 8.78 -15.52
N ARG A 150 11.61 9.27 -16.76
CA ARG A 150 10.56 9.99 -17.47
C ARG A 150 9.31 9.09 -17.59
N PRO A 151 8.13 9.53 -17.15
CA PRO A 151 6.88 8.79 -17.35
C PRO A 151 6.74 8.41 -18.82
N GLY A 152 6.61 7.11 -19.12
CA GLY A 152 6.53 6.58 -20.48
C GLY A 152 7.80 5.89 -21.02
N ARG A 153 8.99 6.12 -20.44
CA ARG A 153 10.23 5.42 -20.86
C ARG A 153 10.30 3.97 -20.37
N CYS A 154 9.72 3.68 -19.21
CA CYS A 154 9.44 2.32 -18.76
C CYS A 154 8.11 1.81 -19.35
N HIS A 155 7.95 1.88 -20.67
CA HIS A 155 6.84 1.21 -21.31
C HIS A 155 7.08 -0.30 -21.20
N ILE A 156 6.36 -0.97 -20.30
CA ILE A 156 6.27 -2.43 -20.32
C ILE A 156 5.55 -2.79 -21.62
N PRO A 157 6.19 -3.46 -22.59
CA PRO A 157 5.52 -3.84 -23.83
C PRO A 157 4.36 -4.76 -23.46
N ARG A 158 3.13 -4.34 -23.73
CA ARG A 158 1.97 -5.20 -23.50
C ARG A 158 2.00 -6.30 -24.54
N ARG A 159 2.35 -7.52 -24.11
CA ARG A 159 2.22 -8.71 -24.98
C ARG A 159 0.73 -8.92 -25.26
N GLN A 160 0.37 -9.08 -26.52
CA GLN A 160 -0.99 -9.51 -26.86
C GLN A 160 -1.17 -10.95 -26.37
N TYR A 161 -2.15 -11.16 -25.50
CA TYR A 161 -2.58 -12.50 -25.12
C TYR A 161 -3.42 -13.08 -26.25
N ASN A 162 -3.07 -14.28 -26.72
CA ASN A 162 -3.83 -15.00 -27.73
C ASN A 162 -4.22 -16.41 -27.22
N ALA A 163 -5.47 -16.80 -27.45
CA ALA A 163 -5.99 -18.15 -27.26
C ALA A 163 -6.83 -18.51 -28.48
N LYS A 164 -6.77 -19.77 -28.94
CA LYS A 164 -7.38 -20.17 -30.22
C LYS A 164 -8.91 -20.25 -30.20
N GLY A 165 -9.52 -20.26 -29.02
CA GLY A 165 -10.97 -20.34 -28.84
C GLY A 165 -11.35 -20.65 -27.40
N PRO A 166 -12.66 -20.75 -27.09
CA PRO A 166 -13.15 -21.19 -25.79
C PRO A 166 -12.59 -22.57 -25.43
N ASN A 167 -12.35 -22.82 -24.14
CA ASN A 167 -11.77 -24.07 -23.63
C ASN A 167 -10.37 -24.40 -24.20
N TYR A 168 -9.72 -23.48 -24.90
CA TYR A 168 -8.35 -23.70 -25.34
C TYR A 168 -7.36 -23.62 -24.17
N VAL A 169 -7.52 -22.62 -23.29
CA VAL A 169 -6.69 -22.48 -22.09
C VAL A 169 -7.55 -22.10 -20.90
N TRP A 170 -7.53 -22.90 -19.84
CA TRP A 170 -8.08 -22.52 -18.54
C TRP A 170 -6.98 -22.02 -17.62
N HIS A 171 -7.23 -20.91 -16.94
CA HIS A 171 -6.31 -20.28 -15.99
C HIS A 171 -6.86 -20.47 -14.59
N ILE A 172 -6.14 -21.21 -13.76
CA ILE A 172 -6.52 -21.49 -12.37
C ILE A 172 -5.69 -20.58 -11.46
N ASP A 173 -6.32 -20.00 -10.45
CA ASP A 173 -5.66 -19.16 -9.45
C ASP A 173 -6.41 -19.18 -8.12
N GLY A 174 -5.69 -18.88 -7.04
CA GLY A 174 -6.24 -18.72 -5.70
C GLY A 174 -6.36 -17.25 -5.31
N ASN A 175 -7.17 -16.93 -4.30
CA ASN A 175 -7.18 -15.61 -3.70
C ASN A 175 -7.35 -15.68 -2.19
N ASP A 176 -6.32 -15.16 -1.52
CA ASP A 176 -6.11 -15.30 -0.09
C ASP A 176 -6.60 -14.09 0.71
N LYS A 177 -7.28 -13.12 0.09
CA LYS A 177 -7.65 -11.86 0.76
C LYS A 177 -8.67 -12.04 1.89
N LEU A 178 -9.42 -13.14 1.88
CA LEU A 178 -10.35 -13.52 2.94
C LEU A 178 -9.79 -14.63 3.85
N ARG A 179 -8.51 -15.02 3.71
CA ARG A 179 -7.92 -16.12 4.50
C ARG A 179 -7.99 -15.89 6.01
N PHE A 180 -7.98 -14.62 6.43
CA PHE A 180 -8.07 -14.23 7.84
C PHE A 180 -9.44 -14.59 8.45
N TYR A 181 -10.45 -14.76 7.60
CA TYR A 181 -11.80 -15.20 7.95
C TYR A 181 -12.01 -16.69 7.62
N GLY A 182 -10.93 -17.47 7.48
CA GLY A 182 -11.01 -18.91 7.17
C GLY A 182 -11.42 -19.23 5.73
N ILE A 183 -11.64 -18.21 4.90
CA ILE A 183 -12.16 -18.36 3.54
C ILE A 183 -11.03 -18.23 2.51
N TRP A 184 -10.87 -19.27 1.71
CA TRP A 184 -9.96 -19.34 0.58
C TRP A 184 -10.77 -19.37 -0.71
N LEU A 185 -10.50 -18.43 -1.62
CA LEU A 185 -11.20 -18.40 -2.91
C LEU A 185 -10.38 -19.15 -3.95
N HIS A 186 -11.04 -20.04 -4.67
CA HIS A 186 -10.49 -20.86 -5.76
C HIS A 186 -11.17 -20.47 -7.06
N LEU A 187 -10.40 -20.05 -8.05
CA LEU A 187 -10.92 -19.48 -9.29
C LEU A 187 -10.38 -20.25 -10.50
N CYS A 188 -11.23 -20.40 -11.50
CA CYS A 188 -10.80 -20.72 -12.86
C CYS A 188 -11.53 -19.86 -13.88
N ILE A 189 -10.77 -19.37 -14.87
CA ILE A 189 -11.28 -18.53 -15.95
C ILE A 189 -10.82 -19.07 -17.30
N ASP A 190 -11.73 -19.05 -18.28
CA ASP A 190 -11.39 -19.35 -19.66
C ASP A 190 -10.57 -18.21 -20.27
N GLY A 191 -9.42 -18.56 -20.84
CA GLY A 191 -8.44 -17.59 -21.34
C GLY A 191 -8.91 -16.83 -22.58
N TYR A 192 -9.82 -17.40 -23.35
CA TYR A 192 -10.38 -16.79 -24.56
C TYR A 192 -11.58 -15.88 -24.23
N SER A 193 -12.66 -16.47 -23.76
CA SER A 193 -13.95 -15.82 -23.49
C SER A 193 -13.97 -14.96 -22.23
N ARG A 194 -13.02 -15.16 -21.30
CA ARG A 194 -13.02 -14.57 -19.95
C ARG A 194 -14.18 -15.03 -19.08
N ARG A 195 -14.90 -16.06 -19.49
CA ARG A 195 -15.95 -16.66 -18.67
C ARG A 195 -15.32 -17.32 -17.45
N VAL A 196 -15.88 -17.03 -16.29
CA VAL A 196 -15.55 -17.75 -15.05
C VAL A 196 -16.10 -19.16 -15.19
N ILE A 197 -15.20 -20.16 -15.19
CA ILE A 197 -15.59 -21.57 -15.23
C ILE A 197 -16.06 -21.99 -13.84
N TRP A 198 -15.30 -21.63 -12.81
CA TRP A 198 -15.73 -21.76 -11.42
C TRP A 198 -15.14 -20.65 -10.54
N LEU A 199 -15.85 -20.36 -9.46
CA LEU A 199 -15.39 -19.53 -8.35
C LEU A 199 -15.97 -20.14 -7.08
N HIS A 200 -15.12 -20.75 -6.25
CA HIS A 200 -15.52 -21.43 -5.03
C HIS A 200 -14.88 -20.78 -3.80
N ALA A 201 -15.66 -20.63 -2.74
CA ALA A 201 -15.15 -20.37 -1.40
C ALA A 201 -14.93 -21.70 -0.68
N GLY A 202 -13.70 -21.95 -0.24
CA GLY A 202 -13.30 -23.14 0.51
C GLY A 202 -12.66 -22.78 1.84
N THR A 203 -12.48 -23.78 2.71
CA THR A 203 -11.91 -23.60 4.05
C THR A 203 -10.40 -23.82 4.12
N SER A 204 -9.79 -24.27 3.02
CA SER A 204 -8.35 -24.52 2.96
C SER A 204 -7.80 -24.39 1.55
N ASN A 205 -6.54 -24.01 1.44
CA ASN A 205 -5.73 -24.11 0.23
C ASN A 205 -4.70 -25.26 0.28
N ARG A 206 -4.65 -26.04 1.38
CA ARG A 206 -3.67 -27.12 1.57
C ARG A 206 -4.14 -28.48 1.06
N LYS A 207 -5.41 -28.58 0.68
CA LYS A 207 -6.07 -29.82 0.25
C LYS A 207 -6.27 -29.78 -1.27
N PRO A 208 -5.32 -30.31 -2.06
CA PRO A 208 -5.39 -30.26 -3.53
C PRO A 208 -6.58 -31.06 -4.09
N GLU A 209 -7.17 -31.97 -3.31
CA GLU A 209 -8.34 -32.76 -3.68
C GLU A 209 -9.57 -31.88 -3.92
N PHE A 210 -9.72 -30.77 -3.19
CA PHE A 210 -10.82 -29.84 -3.41
C PHE A 210 -10.72 -29.15 -4.77
N VAL A 211 -9.52 -28.68 -5.14
CA VAL A 211 -9.31 -28.05 -6.45
C VAL A 211 -9.45 -29.09 -7.57
N GLY A 212 -8.97 -30.31 -7.34
CA GLY A 212 -9.22 -31.46 -8.23
C GLY A 212 -10.70 -31.72 -8.46
N LYS A 213 -11.51 -31.71 -7.40
CA LYS A 213 -12.97 -31.85 -7.49
C LYS A 213 -13.60 -30.72 -8.30
N TYR A 214 -13.25 -29.45 -8.01
CA TYR A 214 -13.79 -28.31 -8.77
C TYR A 214 -13.46 -28.43 -10.27
N PHE A 215 -12.26 -28.90 -10.58
CA PHE A 215 -11.87 -29.16 -11.96
C PHE A 215 -12.69 -30.29 -12.60
N LEU A 216 -12.87 -31.42 -11.92
CA LEU A 216 -13.70 -32.53 -12.42
C LEU A 216 -15.15 -32.10 -12.67
N ASP A 217 -15.77 -31.45 -11.69
CA ASP A 217 -17.14 -30.93 -11.78
C ASP A 217 -17.27 -29.97 -12.97
N ALA A 218 -16.27 -29.11 -13.19
CA ALA A 218 -16.22 -28.21 -14.33
C ALA A 218 -16.07 -28.95 -15.66
N THR A 219 -15.22 -29.98 -15.75
CA THR A 219 -15.09 -30.74 -17.00
C THR A 219 -16.38 -31.47 -17.38
N ILE A 220 -17.13 -31.96 -16.40
CA ILE A 220 -18.46 -32.56 -16.63
C ILE A 220 -19.42 -31.50 -17.15
N LYS A 221 -19.46 -30.32 -16.51
CA LYS A 221 -20.34 -29.21 -16.88
C LYS A 221 -20.03 -28.61 -18.25
N GLU A 222 -18.76 -28.50 -18.63
CA GLU A 222 -18.34 -28.02 -19.94
C GLU A 222 -18.34 -29.11 -21.02
N HIS A 223 -18.77 -30.34 -20.68
CA HIS A 223 -18.77 -31.50 -21.57
C HIS A 223 -17.39 -31.81 -22.17
N GLY A 224 -16.32 -31.54 -21.43
CA GLY A 224 -14.95 -31.74 -21.89
C GLY A 224 -13.89 -31.02 -21.03
N CYS A 225 -12.62 -31.33 -21.29
CA CYS A 225 -11.47 -30.68 -20.66
C CYS A 225 -10.78 -29.72 -21.62
N PRO A 226 -10.09 -28.67 -21.11
CA PRO A 226 -9.41 -27.72 -21.98
C PRO A 226 -8.18 -28.32 -22.66
N ASN A 227 -7.70 -27.73 -23.76
CA ASN A 227 -6.42 -28.17 -24.36
C ASN A 227 -5.22 -27.92 -23.44
N LEU A 228 -5.27 -26.84 -22.66
CA LEU A 228 -4.23 -26.46 -21.73
C LEU A 228 -4.84 -25.96 -20.43
N VAL A 229 -4.33 -26.45 -19.29
CA VAL A 229 -4.51 -25.80 -18.00
C VAL A 229 -3.23 -25.06 -17.64
N ARG A 230 -3.37 -23.82 -17.20
CA ARG A 230 -2.28 -23.01 -16.68
C ARG A 230 -2.57 -22.64 -15.23
N SER A 231 -1.56 -22.81 -14.40
CA SER A 231 -1.59 -22.39 -13.00
C SER A 231 -0.21 -21.91 -12.57
N ASP A 232 -0.16 -21.18 -11.46
CA ASP A 232 1.07 -20.84 -10.79
C ASP A 232 1.70 -22.07 -10.11
N ARG A 233 2.97 -21.95 -9.74
CA ARG A 233 3.69 -23.01 -9.03
C ARG A 233 3.21 -23.09 -7.59
N GLY A 234 2.13 -23.84 -7.38
CA GLY A 234 1.60 -24.17 -6.08
C GLY A 234 1.23 -25.64 -5.97
N THR A 235 1.31 -26.19 -4.76
CA THR A 235 0.99 -27.60 -4.47
C THR A 235 -0.50 -27.87 -4.54
N GLU A 236 -1.34 -26.84 -4.37
CA GLU A 236 -2.80 -26.93 -4.40
C GLU A 236 -3.33 -27.40 -5.76
N ASN A 237 -2.57 -27.20 -6.83
CA ASN A 237 -2.96 -27.54 -8.20
C ASN A 237 -2.35 -28.85 -8.72
N SER A 238 -1.64 -29.58 -7.87
CA SER A 238 -0.96 -30.84 -8.23
C SER A 238 -1.92 -31.91 -8.73
N VAL A 239 -3.06 -32.09 -8.06
CA VAL A 239 -4.09 -33.07 -8.46
C VAL A 239 -4.71 -32.70 -9.82
N VAL A 240 -4.98 -31.41 -10.07
CA VAL A 240 -5.48 -30.95 -11.37
C VAL A 240 -4.49 -31.27 -12.49
N ALA A 241 -3.19 -31.10 -12.25
CA ALA A 241 -2.17 -31.44 -13.23
C ALA A 241 -2.23 -32.92 -13.63
N VAL A 242 -2.32 -33.83 -12.65
CA VAL A 242 -2.43 -35.27 -12.90
C VAL A 242 -3.70 -35.60 -13.69
N ILE A 243 -4.85 -35.06 -13.29
CA ILE A 243 -6.14 -35.31 -13.97
C ILE A 243 -6.10 -34.80 -15.42
N GLN A 244 -5.61 -33.58 -15.64
CA GLN A 244 -5.53 -32.97 -16.96
C GLN A 244 -4.63 -33.77 -17.91
N ILE A 245 -3.47 -34.21 -17.43
CA ILE A 245 -2.55 -35.07 -18.19
C ILE A 245 -3.22 -36.39 -18.54
N ALA A 246 -3.91 -37.02 -17.59
CA ALA A 246 -4.62 -38.28 -17.81
C ALA A 246 -5.74 -38.11 -18.85
N PHE A 247 -6.57 -37.06 -18.74
CA PHE A 247 -7.65 -36.75 -19.68
C PHE A 247 -7.14 -36.51 -21.10
N ARG A 248 -5.92 -36.00 -21.24
CA ARG A 248 -5.30 -35.70 -22.54
C ARG A 248 -4.22 -36.67 -22.97
N SER A 249 -4.09 -37.82 -22.29
CA SER A 249 -3.08 -38.85 -22.58
C SER A 249 -3.20 -39.44 -24.00
N ARG A 250 -4.42 -39.53 -24.53
CA ARG A 250 -4.71 -40.06 -25.88
C ARG A 250 -4.94 -38.98 -26.94
N ALA A 251 -4.76 -37.69 -26.60
CA ALA A 251 -4.90 -36.61 -27.56
C ALA A 251 -3.73 -36.60 -28.56
N THR A 252 -3.96 -36.11 -29.78
CA THR A 252 -2.98 -36.14 -30.87
C THR A 252 -2.39 -34.77 -31.23
N ASP A 253 -2.88 -33.69 -30.61
CA ASP A 253 -2.34 -32.34 -30.85
C ASP A 253 -1.08 -32.04 -30.02
N SER A 254 -0.45 -30.89 -30.31
CA SER A 254 0.83 -30.49 -29.72
C SER A 254 0.83 -30.26 -28.21
N LEU A 255 -0.36 -30.22 -27.58
CA LEU A 255 -0.56 -30.05 -26.14
C LEU A 255 -1.13 -31.33 -25.48
N SER A 256 -0.93 -32.51 -26.08
CA SER A 256 -1.33 -33.79 -25.49
C SER A 256 -0.46 -34.19 -24.28
N GLY A 257 -1.01 -35.09 -23.45
CA GLY A 257 -0.35 -35.66 -22.28
C GLY A 257 0.28 -34.60 -21.37
N ASP A 258 1.56 -34.76 -21.05
CA ASP A 258 2.30 -33.88 -20.12
C ASP A 258 2.34 -32.40 -20.55
N LYS A 259 2.11 -32.10 -21.84
CA LYS A 259 2.10 -30.72 -22.36
C LYS A 259 0.77 -30.00 -22.14
N SER A 260 -0.26 -30.73 -21.68
CA SER A 260 -1.61 -30.22 -21.43
C SER A 260 -1.76 -29.45 -20.12
N PHE A 261 -0.74 -29.48 -19.26
CA PHE A 261 -0.69 -28.68 -18.04
C PHE A 261 0.60 -27.86 -18.01
N ARG A 262 0.54 -26.60 -17.59
CA ARG A 262 1.72 -25.73 -17.54
C ARG A 262 1.76 -24.86 -16.30
N TYR A 263 2.77 -25.12 -15.48
CA TYR A 263 3.17 -24.22 -14.41
C TYR A 263 3.82 -22.94 -14.96
N GLY A 264 3.38 -21.80 -14.44
CA GLY A 264 3.88 -20.48 -14.78
C GLY A 264 4.23 -19.65 -13.55
N LYS A 265 4.78 -18.46 -13.81
CA LYS A 265 4.78 -17.35 -12.84
C LYS A 265 3.44 -16.61 -12.95
N SER A 266 3.00 -15.96 -11.88
CA SER A 266 1.77 -15.15 -11.85
C SER A 266 1.66 -14.14 -12.99
N VAL A 267 2.78 -13.54 -13.40
CA VAL A 267 2.86 -12.62 -14.56
C VAL A 267 2.44 -13.24 -15.90
N HIS A 268 2.35 -14.57 -15.97
CA HIS A 268 1.86 -15.33 -17.12
C HIS A 268 0.43 -15.87 -16.92
N ASN A 269 -0.08 -15.87 -15.68
CA ASN A 269 -1.46 -16.20 -15.31
C ASN A 269 -2.39 -14.97 -15.35
N GLN A 270 -2.15 -14.08 -16.33
CA GLN A 270 -2.71 -12.72 -16.35
C GLN A 270 -4.25 -12.69 -16.36
N ARG A 271 -4.89 -13.74 -16.88
CA ARG A 271 -6.35 -13.79 -17.01
C ARG A 271 -7.00 -13.96 -15.65
N ALA A 272 -6.50 -14.90 -14.85
CA ALA A 272 -7.00 -15.14 -13.50
C ALA A 272 -6.60 -13.99 -12.57
N GLU A 273 -5.35 -13.52 -12.64
CA GLU A 273 -4.87 -12.36 -11.86
C GLU A 273 -5.66 -11.07 -12.15
N ALA A 274 -6.00 -10.81 -13.43
CA ALA A 274 -6.84 -9.68 -13.78
C ALA A 274 -8.24 -9.79 -13.17
N PHE A 275 -8.83 -10.99 -13.19
CA PHE A 275 -10.13 -11.24 -12.56
C PHE A 275 -10.04 -11.09 -11.04
N ASN A 276 -9.00 -11.63 -10.40
CA ASN A 276 -8.71 -11.44 -8.98
C ASN A 276 -8.61 -9.95 -8.61
N SER A 277 -8.03 -9.12 -9.49
CA SER A 277 -8.00 -7.67 -9.29
C SER A 277 -9.39 -7.01 -9.34
N VAL A 278 -10.30 -7.53 -10.17
CA VAL A 278 -11.70 -7.08 -10.23
C VAL A 278 -12.44 -7.54 -8.97
N LEU A 279 -12.35 -8.83 -8.64
CA LEU A 279 -12.97 -9.44 -7.46
C LEU A 279 -12.56 -8.74 -6.17
N LYS A 280 -11.28 -8.34 -6.09
CA LYS A 280 -10.74 -7.56 -4.97
C LYS A 280 -11.44 -6.21 -4.78
N ARG A 281 -11.70 -5.50 -5.89
CA ARG A 281 -12.28 -4.15 -5.86
C ARG A 281 -13.79 -4.15 -5.64
N SER A 282 -14.45 -5.28 -5.85
CA SER A 282 -15.88 -5.45 -5.67
C SER A 282 -16.18 -6.30 -4.44
N TRP A 283 -16.40 -7.61 -4.65
CA TRP A 283 -16.97 -8.52 -3.67
C TRP A 283 -16.07 -8.75 -2.45
N ILE A 284 -14.76 -8.91 -2.66
CA ILE A 284 -13.85 -9.13 -1.53
C ILE A 284 -13.83 -7.92 -0.62
N PHE A 285 -13.78 -6.70 -1.17
CA PHE A 285 -13.83 -5.49 -0.36
C PHE A 285 -15.13 -5.40 0.46
N HIS A 286 -16.26 -5.69 -0.17
CA HIS A 286 -17.56 -5.75 0.52
C HIS A 286 -17.55 -6.74 1.70
N TRP A 287 -17.11 -7.98 1.46
CA TRP A 287 -17.05 -9.01 2.51
C TRP A 287 -16.04 -8.68 3.60
N GLN A 288 -14.89 -8.08 3.26
CA GLN A 288 -13.94 -7.60 4.25
C GLN A 288 -14.59 -6.57 5.18
N SER A 289 -15.24 -5.54 4.63
CA SER A 289 -15.94 -4.53 5.43
C SER A 289 -17.09 -5.12 6.24
N TYR A 290 -17.79 -6.10 5.70
CA TYR A 290 -18.88 -6.79 6.42
C TYR A 290 -18.33 -7.57 7.63
N PHE A 291 -17.31 -8.41 7.44
CA PHE A 291 -16.70 -9.16 8.55
C PHE A 291 -15.99 -8.26 9.56
N GLU A 292 -15.41 -7.14 9.13
CA GLU A 292 -14.89 -6.10 10.03
C GLU A 292 -16.00 -5.51 10.89
N SER A 293 -17.18 -5.22 10.31
CA SER A 293 -18.31 -4.70 11.07
C SER A 293 -18.83 -5.72 12.10
N MET A 294 -18.88 -7.01 11.74
CA MET A 294 -19.31 -8.07 12.65
C MET A 294 -18.36 -8.24 13.85
N GLN A 295 -17.05 -8.06 13.64
CA GLN A 295 -16.07 -8.05 14.75
C GLN A 295 -16.30 -6.86 15.68
N VAL A 296 -16.55 -5.67 15.13
CA VAL A 296 -16.79 -4.46 15.93
C VAL A 296 -18.06 -4.57 16.76
N THR A 297 -19.07 -5.31 16.30
CA THR A 297 -20.32 -5.55 17.02
C THR A 297 -20.33 -6.84 17.85
N ASP A 298 -19.16 -7.47 18.07
CA ASP A 298 -19.02 -8.73 18.81
C ASP A 298 -19.87 -9.90 18.27
N LEU A 299 -20.26 -9.86 17.00
CA LEU A 299 -20.98 -10.94 16.30
C LEU A 299 -20.01 -11.97 15.69
N LEU A 300 -18.76 -11.58 15.45
CA LEU A 300 -17.72 -12.43 14.90
C LEU A 300 -16.44 -12.31 15.74
N ASP A 301 -16.12 -13.38 16.44
CA ASP A 301 -14.81 -13.57 17.09
C ASP A 301 -13.97 -14.55 16.29
N ILE A 302 -12.89 -14.07 15.67
CA ILE A 302 -11.97 -14.85 14.83
C ILE A 302 -11.09 -15.79 15.67
N SER A 303 -10.96 -15.53 16.97
CA SER A 303 -10.27 -16.44 17.89
C SER A 303 -11.16 -17.62 18.32
N ASN A 304 -12.47 -17.52 18.08
CA ASN A 304 -13.43 -18.57 18.40
C ASN A 304 -13.52 -19.59 17.25
N PRO A 305 -13.14 -20.86 17.46
CA PRO A 305 -13.18 -21.90 16.44
C PRO A 305 -14.59 -22.33 16.02
N ILE A 306 -15.65 -21.91 16.73
CA ILE A 306 -17.04 -22.15 16.30
C ILE A 306 -17.44 -21.16 15.20
N HIS A 307 -16.90 -19.94 15.26
CA HIS A 307 -17.16 -18.91 14.26
C HIS A 307 -16.35 -19.08 12.98
N MET A 308 -15.27 -19.86 13.02
CA MET A 308 -14.25 -20.00 11.97
C MET A 308 -14.23 -21.40 11.37
#